data_AF-A0A7C4PMC0-F1
#
_entry.id   AF-A0A7C4PMC0-F1
#
_cell.length_a   1.000
_cell.length_b   1.000
_cell.length_c   1.000
_cell.angle_alpha   90.00
_cell.angle_beta   90.00
_cell.angle_gamma   90.00
#
_symmetry.space_group_name_H-M   'P 1'
#
loop_
_entity.id
_entity.type
_entity.pdbx_description
1 polymer ?
#
loop_
_entity_poly.entity_id
_entity_poly.type
_entity_poly.pdbx_seq_one_letter_code
_entity_poly.pdbx_strand_id
1 'polypeptide(L)'
;MREIEVSLLKKNQGGKPLNTAQPQEKPPARIHPTAEVSPAATIGAGCRIWHYVQIREGAVLGENCIVGKDVYIDFDVRVGNNVKIQNGAYLYHGLTVEDGVFIGPRA
;
A
#
# COMPACT_ATOMS: atom_id res chain seq x y z
N MET A 1 70.00 8.07 2.87
CA MET A 1 70.09 9.52 3.17
C MET A 1 68.75 10.11 2.78
N ARG A 2 68.02 10.78 3.70
CA ARG A 2 66.63 11.30 3.53
C ARG A 2 65.56 10.19 3.37
N GLU A 3 64.27 10.30 3.71
CA GLU A 3 63.42 11.17 4.57
C GLU A 3 62.02 10.46 4.64
N ILE A 4 61.06 10.66 5.57
CA ILE A 4 60.92 11.43 6.84
C ILE A 4 59.81 10.77 7.72
N GLU A 5 59.63 11.13 9.00
CA GLU A 5 58.44 10.75 9.81
C GLU A 5 57.17 11.49 9.35
N VAL A 6 56.00 10.83 9.38
CA VAL A 6 54.76 11.44 9.92
C VAL A 6 53.92 10.37 10.63
N SER A 7 54.00 10.32 11.96
CA SER A 7 52.95 9.73 12.79
C SER A 7 51.82 10.74 12.94
N LEU A 8 50.59 10.42 12.52
CA LEU A 8 49.37 11.07 13.03
C LEU A 8 48.10 10.28 12.68
N LEU A 9 47.72 9.39 13.60
CA LEU A 9 46.39 8.81 13.69
C LEU A 9 45.33 9.91 13.86
N LYS A 10 44.60 10.25 12.80
CA LYS A 10 43.27 10.86 12.93
C LYS A 10 42.21 9.77 12.84
N LYS A 11 41.63 9.44 14.00
CA LYS A 11 40.43 8.61 14.13
C LYS A 11 39.32 9.20 13.26
N ASN A 12 39.00 8.57 12.13
CA ASN A 12 37.68 8.72 11.55
C ASN A 12 36.78 7.66 12.18
N GLN A 13 35.86 8.15 13.01
CA GLN A 13 34.89 7.35 13.74
C GLN A 13 33.97 6.64 12.72
N GLY A 14 33.44 5.48 13.12
CA GLY A 14 32.79 4.55 12.20
C GLY A 14 31.77 5.21 11.28
N GLY A 15 32.01 5.11 9.96
CA GLY A 15 30.98 5.31 8.97
C GLY A 15 29.88 4.27 9.24
N LYS A 16 28.76 4.71 9.80
CA LYS A 16 27.54 3.91 9.92
C LYS A 16 27.26 3.29 8.53
N PRO A 17 27.10 1.96 8.41
CA PRO A 17 26.89 1.35 7.10
C PRO A 17 25.69 2.00 6.41
N LEU A 18 25.83 2.27 5.11
CA LEU A 18 24.74 2.81 4.30
C LEU A 18 23.52 1.90 4.48
N ASN A 19 22.40 2.54 4.82
CA ASN A 19 21.11 1.95 5.16
C ASN A 19 20.83 0.62 4.44
N THR A 20 21.10 -0.51 5.11
CA THR A 20 20.42 -1.77 4.81
C THR A 20 18.97 -1.56 5.18
N ALA A 21 18.15 -1.18 4.19
CA ALA A 21 16.75 -0.83 4.40
C ALA A 21 16.04 -2.00 5.08
N GLN A 22 15.79 -1.87 6.38
CA GLN A 22 14.94 -2.80 7.10
C GLN A 22 13.56 -2.76 6.43
N PRO A 23 12.89 -3.92 6.20
CA PRO A 23 11.55 -3.94 5.66
C PRO A 23 10.64 -3.09 6.56
N GLN A 24 10.27 -1.91 6.07
CA GLN A 24 9.52 -0.95 6.88
C GLN A 24 8.07 -1.43 6.94
N GLU A 25 7.69 -1.95 8.10
CA GLU A 25 6.39 -2.58 8.34
C GLU A 25 5.27 -1.62 7.94
N LYS A 26 4.41 -2.07 7.02
CA LYS A 26 3.35 -1.23 6.45
C LYS A 26 2.23 -1.06 7.48
N PRO A 27 1.68 0.15 7.66
CA PRO A 27 0.62 0.37 8.62
C PRO A 27 -0.63 -0.46 8.27
N PRO A 28 -1.47 -0.84 9.24
CA PRO A 28 -2.71 -1.56 8.97
C PRO A 28 -3.64 -0.73 8.07
N ALA A 29 -4.55 -1.41 7.38
CA ALA A 29 -5.57 -0.77 6.57
C ALA A 29 -6.44 0.19 7.41
N ARG A 30 -6.76 1.36 6.86
CA ARG A 30 -7.64 2.35 7.46
C ARG A 30 -9.01 2.28 6.80
N ILE A 31 -10.00 1.81 7.55
CA ILE A 31 -11.39 1.66 7.10
C ILE A 31 -12.23 2.76 7.77
N HIS A 32 -12.99 3.52 6.99
CA HIS A 32 -13.91 4.52 7.54
C HIS A 32 -15.06 3.82 8.31
N PRO A 33 -15.52 4.33 9.48
CA PRO A 33 -16.61 3.71 10.25
C PRO A 33 -17.96 3.54 9.52
N THR A 34 -18.14 4.16 8.34
CA THR A 34 -19.32 4.03 7.49
C THR A 34 -19.07 3.20 6.22
N ALA A 35 -17.93 2.52 6.12
CA ALA A 35 -17.68 1.54 5.07
C ALA A 35 -18.14 0.16 5.54
N GLU A 36 -18.83 -0.57 4.68
CA GLU A 36 -19.29 -1.94 4.93
C GLU A 36 -18.30 -2.90 4.26
N VAL A 37 -17.41 -3.49 5.06
CA VAL A 37 -16.42 -4.47 4.61
C VAL A 37 -16.78 -5.83 5.18
N SER A 38 -17.01 -6.81 4.30
CA SER A 38 -17.28 -8.19 4.71
C SER A 38 -16.09 -8.74 5.51
N PRO A 39 -16.33 -9.47 6.63
CA PRO A 39 -15.25 -10.12 7.38
C PRO A 39 -14.56 -11.25 6.58
N ALA A 40 -15.13 -11.66 5.44
CA ALA A 40 -14.55 -12.60 4.49
C ALA A 40 -13.79 -11.90 3.34
N ALA A 41 -13.66 -10.57 3.35
CA ALA A 41 -12.81 -9.83 2.41
C ALA A 41 -11.37 -9.73 2.96
N THR A 42 -10.37 -9.71 2.07
CA THR A 42 -8.96 -9.49 2.43
C THR A 42 -8.54 -8.09 2.01
N ILE A 43 -8.09 -7.28 2.96
CA ILE A 43 -7.64 -5.90 2.71
C ILE A 43 -6.15 -5.76 3.08
N GLY A 44 -5.30 -5.52 2.08
CA GLY A 44 -3.85 -5.37 2.26
C GLY A 44 -3.45 -4.17 3.11
N ALA A 45 -2.25 -4.24 3.70
CA ALA A 45 -1.69 -3.17 4.51
C ALA A 45 -1.58 -1.83 3.74
N GLY A 46 -1.68 -0.72 4.44
CA GLY A 46 -1.63 0.64 3.86
C GLY A 46 -2.89 1.07 3.10
N CYS A 47 -3.89 0.19 2.92
CA CYS A 47 -5.13 0.56 2.25
C CYS A 47 -5.91 1.66 2.97
N ARG A 48 -6.63 2.47 2.20
CA ARG A 48 -7.54 3.53 2.69
C ARG A 48 -8.91 3.36 2.06
N ILE A 49 -9.88 2.95 2.87
CA ILE A 49 -11.27 2.73 2.47
C ILE A 49 -12.12 3.88 3.00
N TRP A 50 -12.69 4.69 2.10
CA TRP A 50 -13.45 5.89 2.44
C TRP A 50 -14.94 5.60 2.76
N HIS A 51 -15.71 6.66 3.07
CA HIS A 51 -17.12 6.58 3.45
C HIS A 51 -17.99 5.81 2.45
N TYR A 52 -18.89 4.97 2.96
CA TYR A 52 -19.93 4.28 2.17
C TYR A 52 -19.41 3.36 1.06
N VAL A 53 -18.14 2.95 1.15
CA VAL A 53 -17.63 1.83 0.34
C VAL A 53 -18.30 0.54 0.82
N GLN A 54 -18.64 -0.32 -0.13
CA GLN A 54 -19.09 -1.68 0.13
C GLN A 54 -18.08 -2.66 -0.47
N ILE A 55 -17.53 -3.57 0.34
CA ILE A 55 -16.62 -4.63 -0.11
C ILE A 55 -17.21 -5.97 0.31
N ARG A 56 -17.56 -6.79 -0.68
CA ARG A 56 -18.20 -8.09 -0.48
C ARG A 56 -17.19 -9.19 -0.13
N GLU A 57 -17.75 -10.31 0.31
CA GLU A 57 -17.08 -11.56 0.63
C GLU A 57 -16.15 -12.07 -0.50
N GLY A 58 -15.01 -12.66 -0.15
CA GLY A 58 -14.05 -13.21 -1.12
C GLY A 58 -13.23 -12.17 -1.90
N ALA A 59 -13.62 -10.90 -1.89
CA ALA A 59 -12.86 -9.83 -2.52
C ALA A 59 -11.47 -9.69 -1.88
N VAL A 60 -10.44 -9.48 -2.70
CA VAL A 60 -9.06 -9.30 -2.26
C VAL A 60 -8.49 -8.01 -2.81
N LEU A 61 -8.09 -7.11 -1.92
CA LEU A 61 -7.35 -5.90 -2.23
C LEU A 61 -5.89 -6.07 -1.78
N GLY A 62 -4.97 -5.82 -2.70
CA GLY A 62 -3.53 -5.71 -2.43
C GLY A 62 -3.18 -4.51 -1.57
N GLU A 63 -1.90 -4.24 -1.41
CA GLU A 63 -1.40 -3.23 -0.48
C GLU A 63 -1.53 -1.80 -1.02
N ASN A 64 -1.57 -0.80 -0.12
CA ASN A 64 -1.56 0.64 -0.42
C ASN A 64 -2.72 1.18 -1.29
N CYS A 65 -3.79 0.41 -1.49
CA CYS A 65 -4.90 0.85 -2.34
C CYS A 65 -5.68 2.03 -1.73
N ILE A 66 -6.28 2.85 -2.60
CA ILE A 66 -7.19 3.93 -2.19
C ILE A 66 -8.54 3.65 -2.83
N VAL A 67 -9.56 3.46 -2.00
CA VAL A 67 -10.93 3.20 -2.43
C VAL A 67 -11.80 4.39 -2.02
N GLY A 68 -12.23 5.18 -3.02
CA GLY A 68 -13.00 6.41 -2.85
C GLY A 68 -14.41 6.19 -2.31
N LYS A 69 -15.14 7.28 -2.02
CA LYS A 69 -16.53 7.25 -1.51
C LYS A 69 -17.45 6.49 -2.47
N ASP A 70 -18.45 5.76 -1.97
CA ASP A 70 -19.48 5.05 -2.79
C ASP A 70 -18.95 3.97 -3.73
N VAL A 71 -17.70 3.52 -3.60
CA VAL A 71 -17.23 2.39 -4.43
C VAL A 71 -17.92 1.10 -3.99
N TYR A 72 -18.44 0.33 -4.95
CA TYR A 72 -18.90 -1.04 -4.74
C TYR A 72 -17.85 -2.00 -5.29
N ILE A 73 -17.39 -2.94 -4.46
CA ILE A 73 -16.50 -4.03 -4.83
C ILE A 73 -17.24 -5.34 -4.53
N ASP A 74 -17.64 -6.02 -5.59
CA ASP A 74 -18.45 -7.23 -5.57
C ASP A 74 -17.66 -8.46 -5.10
N PHE A 75 -18.35 -9.60 -4.96
CA PHE A 75 -17.74 -10.81 -4.45
C PHE A 75 -16.63 -11.35 -5.36
N ASP A 76 -15.60 -11.93 -4.74
CA ASP A 76 -14.41 -12.51 -5.39
C ASP A 76 -13.55 -11.60 -6.28
N VAL A 77 -13.87 -10.30 -6.40
CA VAL A 77 -13.07 -9.32 -7.16
C VAL A 77 -11.63 -9.27 -6.66
N ARG A 78 -10.67 -9.21 -7.60
CA ARG A 78 -9.23 -9.16 -7.30
C ARG A 78 -8.67 -7.80 -7.69
N VAL A 79 -8.04 -7.12 -6.73
CA VAL A 79 -7.39 -5.82 -6.92
C VAL A 79 -5.94 -5.93 -6.48
N GLY A 80 -5.02 -5.56 -7.36
CA GLY A 80 -3.57 -5.54 -7.13
C GLY A 80 -3.12 -4.46 -6.15
N ASN A 81 -1.81 -4.24 -6.09
CA ASN A 81 -1.19 -3.27 -5.19
C ASN A 81 -1.21 -1.85 -5.77
N ASN A 82 -1.24 -0.84 -4.89
CA ASN A 82 -1.16 0.59 -5.23
C ASN A 82 -2.27 1.10 -6.16
N VAL A 83 -3.39 0.38 -6.26
CA VAL A 83 -4.55 0.75 -7.10
C VAL A 83 -5.29 1.95 -6.50
N LYS A 84 -5.79 2.84 -7.34
CA LYS A 84 -6.66 3.95 -6.93
C LYS A 84 -8.02 3.85 -7.64
N ILE A 85 -9.06 3.59 -6.86
CA ILE A 85 -10.45 3.55 -7.30
C ILE A 85 -11.14 4.84 -6.86
N GLN A 86 -11.60 5.64 -7.81
CA GLN A 86 -12.27 6.92 -7.54
C GLN A 86 -13.75 6.76 -7.19
N ASN A 87 -14.33 7.84 -6.66
CA ASN A 87 -15.66 7.82 -6.07
C ASN A 87 -16.76 7.28 -7.00
N GLY A 88 -17.63 6.41 -6.46
CA GLY A 88 -18.82 5.89 -7.14
C GLY A 88 -18.56 4.94 -8.31
N ALA A 89 -17.37 4.37 -8.43
CA ALA A 89 -17.07 3.32 -9.40
C ALA A 89 -17.53 1.94 -8.91
N TYR A 90 -17.98 1.06 -9.80
CA TYR A 90 -18.50 -0.27 -9.45
C TYR A 90 -17.68 -1.40 -10.10
N LEU A 91 -17.08 -2.25 -9.27
CA LEU A 91 -16.28 -3.39 -9.68
C LEU A 91 -17.08 -4.67 -9.43
N TYR A 92 -17.55 -5.31 -10.51
CA TYR A 92 -18.38 -6.52 -10.44
C TYR A 92 -17.56 -7.83 -10.46
N HIS A 93 -18.19 -8.91 -9.99
CA HIS A 93 -17.66 -10.27 -9.99
C HIS A 93 -16.93 -10.65 -11.30
N GLY A 94 -15.81 -11.35 -11.17
CA GLY A 94 -14.97 -11.79 -12.28
C GLY A 94 -13.92 -10.76 -12.73
N LEU A 95 -13.99 -9.52 -12.23
CA LEU A 95 -12.98 -8.51 -12.51
C LEU A 95 -11.65 -8.77 -11.76
N THR A 96 -10.55 -8.65 -12.49
CA THR A 96 -9.20 -8.50 -11.93
C THR A 96 -8.64 -7.14 -12.34
N VAL A 97 -8.13 -6.39 -11.37
CA VAL A 97 -7.49 -5.08 -11.53
C VAL A 97 -6.02 -5.22 -11.17
N GLU A 98 -5.12 -4.95 -12.11
CA GLU A 98 -3.68 -5.12 -11.92
C GLU A 98 -3.03 -4.01 -11.06
N ASP A 99 -1.78 -4.22 -10.66
CA ASP A 99 -1.00 -3.30 -9.84
C ASP A 99 -0.88 -1.90 -10.48
N GLY A 100 -1.06 -0.86 -9.66
CA GLY A 100 -0.89 0.54 -10.06
C GLY A 100 -2.01 1.12 -10.93
N VAL A 101 -3.06 0.35 -11.25
CA VAL A 101 -4.19 0.82 -12.06
C VAL A 101 -4.94 1.99 -11.40
N PHE A 102 -5.40 2.92 -12.22
CA PHE A 102 -6.28 4.02 -11.84
C PHE A 102 -7.68 3.81 -12.46
N ILE A 103 -8.71 3.71 -11.61
CA ILE A 103 -10.11 3.64 -12.03
C ILE A 103 -10.74 5.02 -11.79
N GLY A 104 -11.31 5.59 -12.85
CA GLY A 104 -11.94 6.92 -12.84
C GLY A 104 -13.23 6.96 -12.01
N PRO A 105 -13.71 8.17 -11.66
CA PRO A 105 -14.95 8.32 -10.89
C PRO A 105 -16.15 7.87 -11.73
N ARG A 106 -17.08 7.14 -11.12
CA ARG A 106 -18.30 6.63 -11.79
C ARG A 106 -18.03 5.73 -13.01
N ALA A 107 -16.94 4.97 -12.96
CA ALA A 107 -16.62 3.91 -13.91
C ALA A 107 -17.40 2.61 -13.60
#